data_AF-A0A1M6X0T9-F1
#
_entry.id   AF-A0A1M6X0T9-F1
#
_cell.length_a   1.000
_cell.length_b   1.000
_cell.length_c   1.000
_cell.angle_alpha   90.00
_cell.angle_beta   90.00
_cell.angle_gamma   90.00
#
_symmetry.space_group_name_H-M   'P 1'
#
loop_
_entity.id
_entity.type
_entity.pdbx_description
1 polymer ?
#
loop_
_entity_poly.entity_id
_entity_poly.type
_entity_poly.pdbx_seq_one_letter_code
_entity_poly.pdbx_strand_id
1 'polypeptide(L)'
;MSSKLSVLRVGFFLDGYTLKKVNEYYLKYHRYHARLDFRALKGWVRDYAVRLLGREACPVEVEAHYYHPYVRSTDVAELSTGDGMDRFEKQLTLAGFEVHYNTSDHANKMGPNMQLVEDAYLYAYYHKIDVLVLLSTQGQYSTLPERLKREGVPMLLLGWNFMYEKDNTTVCWKTDSCLRELSGYYVAMEDVAEKYPPRHGVARNLFMLPYSARPSHSSPWRTYLKKLVDSIDDSHSGFEKASYEKSPALARLG
;
A
#
# COMPACT_ATOMS: atom_id res chain seq x y z
N MET A 1 5.98 15.07 34.22
CA MET A 1 7.04 14.67 33.30
C MET A 1 6.44 14.62 31.90
N SER A 2 6.82 15.55 31.01
CA SER A 2 6.31 15.59 29.63
C SER A 2 6.89 14.38 28.89
N SER A 3 6.08 13.35 28.63
CA SER A 3 6.49 12.25 27.77
C SER A 3 6.83 12.85 26.40
N LYS A 4 8.08 12.68 25.95
CA LYS A 4 8.42 12.90 24.54
C LYS A 4 7.45 12.03 23.74
N LEU A 5 6.62 12.65 22.90
CA LEU A 5 5.82 11.92 21.93
C LEU A 5 6.81 11.11 21.08
N SER A 6 6.79 9.78 21.21
CA SER A 6 7.63 8.91 20.39
C SER A 6 7.19 9.07 18.93
N VAL A 7 8.15 9.35 18.06
CA VAL A 7 7.91 9.43 16.61
C VAL A 7 7.40 8.07 16.13
N LEU A 8 6.32 8.05 15.36
CA LEU A 8 5.85 6.85 14.68
C LEU A 8 6.62 6.67 13.36
N ARG A 9 7.35 5.57 13.25
CA ARG A 9 8.12 5.23 12.05
C ARG A 9 7.35 4.26 11.17
N VAL A 10 7.03 4.70 9.97
CA VAL A 10 6.27 3.93 8.98
C VAL A 10 7.20 3.54 7.85
N GLY A 11 7.36 2.24 7.63
CA GLY A 11 8.02 1.72 6.43
C GLY A 11 7.01 1.50 5.31
N PHE A 12 7.15 2.19 4.18
CA PHE A 12 6.22 2.10 3.05
C PHE A 12 6.90 1.46 1.84
N PHE A 13 6.52 0.22 1.54
CA PHE A 13 7.14 -0.61 0.51
C PHE A 13 6.19 -0.78 -0.67
N LEU A 14 6.61 -0.32 -1.86
CA LEU A 14 5.86 -0.43 -3.10
C LEU A 14 6.38 -1.57 -3.97
N ASP A 15 5.52 -2.55 -4.24
CA ASP A 15 5.75 -3.52 -5.30
C ASP A 15 5.52 -2.87 -6.67
N GLY A 16 6.59 -2.67 -7.43
CA GLY A 16 6.54 -2.06 -8.74
C GLY A 16 5.83 -2.89 -9.81
N TYR A 17 5.74 -4.21 -9.64
CA TYR A 17 4.96 -5.06 -10.56
C TYR A 17 3.47 -4.76 -10.43
N THR A 18 2.96 -4.75 -9.19
CA THR A 18 1.59 -4.31 -8.89
C THR A 18 1.35 -2.88 -9.35
N LEU A 19 2.23 -1.96 -8.98
CA LEU A 19 2.04 -0.53 -9.26
C LEU A 19 1.94 -0.24 -10.76
N LYS A 20 2.73 -0.93 -11.59
CA LYS A 20 2.66 -0.79 -13.04
C LYS A 20 1.29 -1.17 -13.60
N LYS A 21 0.68 -2.26 -13.10
CA LYS A 21 -0.64 -2.73 -13.53
C LYS A 21 -1.76 -1.81 -13.04
N VAL A 22 -1.67 -1.34 -11.80
CA VAL A 22 -2.61 -0.38 -11.22
C VAL A 22 -2.57 0.95 -11.99
N ASN A 23 -1.37 1.47 -12.28
CA ASN A 23 -1.21 2.71 -13.03
C ASN A 23 -1.74 2.58 -14.47
N GLU A 24 -1.48 1.45 -15.14
CA GLU A 24 -2.07 1.17 -16.45
C GLU A 24 -3.60 1.15 -16.40
N TYR A 25 -4.17 0.48 -15.38
CA TYR A 25 -5.61 0.43 -15.15
C TYR A 25 -6.23 1.82 -15.02
N TYR A 26 -5.71 2.65 -14.11
CA TYR A 26 -6.28 3.98 -13.87
C TYR A 26 -6.13 4.95 -15.04
N LEU A 27 -5.06 4.81 -15.82
CA LEU A 27 -4.81 5.66 -16.98
C LEU A 27 -5.70 5.30 -18.17
N LYS A 28 -5.87 4.00 -18.45
CA LYS A 28 -6.48 3.54 -19.70
C LYS A 28 -7.93 3.09 -19.55
N TYR A 29 -8.31 2.54 -18.41
CA TYR A 29 -9.57 1.80 -18.28
C TYR A 29 -10.49 2.35 -17.21
N HIS A 30 -9.95 2.94 -16.14
CA HIS A 30 -10.77 3.56 -15.10
C HIS A 30 -11.45 4.84 -15.60
N ARG A 31 -12.70 5.07 -15.17
CA ARG A 31 -13.55 6.20 -15.59
C ARG A 31 -12.92 7.60 -15.43
N TYR A 32 -11.96 7.74 -14.52
CA TYR A 32 -11.29 9.02 -14.27
C TYR A 32 -10.10 9.29 -15.20
N HIS A 33 -9.52 8.27 -15.84
CA HIS A 33 -8.30 8.38 -16.65
C HIS A 33 -7.21 9.19 -15.94
N ALA A 34 -6.84 8.73 -14.75
CA ALA A 34 -6.10 9.50 -13.77
C ALA A 34 -4.73 8.88 -13.46
N ARG A 35 -3.78 9.72 -13.05
CA ARG A 35 -2.45 9.30 -12.61
C ARG A 35 -2.43 9.08 -11.11
N LEU A 36 -1.61 8.15 -10.65
CA LEU A 36 -1.27 8.03 -9.23
C LEU A 36 -0.36 9.19 -8.81
N ASP A 37 -0.70 9.90 -7.74
CA ASP A 37 0.17 10.89 -7.12
C ASP A 37 0.88 10.27 -5.90
N PHE A 38 2.18 10.07 -6.02
CA PHE A 38 2.98 9.41 -4.99
C PHE A 38 3.15 10.22 -3.71
N ARG A 39 3.12 11.56 -3.81
CA ARG A 39 3.14 12.43 -2.62
C ARG A 39 1.82 12.32 -1.88
N ALA A 40 0.72 12.34 -2.62
CA ALA A 40 -0.61 12.23 -2.06
C ALA A 40 -0.85 10.83 -1.44
N LEU A 41 -0.41 9.76 -2.11
CA LEU A 41 -0.44 8.39 -1.59
C LEU A 41 0.39 8.25 -0.31
N LYS A 42 1.63 8.77 -0.29
CA LYS A 42 2.49 8.76 0.90
C LYS A 42 1.86 9.55 2.07
N GLY A 43 1.23 10.69 1.78
CA GLY A 43 0.48 11.47 2.77
C GLY A 43 -0.74 10.72 3.31
N TRP A 44 -1.48 10.02 2.44
CA TRP A 44 -2.60 9.17 2.85
C TRP A 44 -2.13 8.03 3.77
N VAL A 45 -1.02 7.36 3.42
CA VAL A 45 -0.43 6.29 4.23
C VAL A 45 -0.04 6.78 5.62
N ARG A 46 0.64 7.93 5.68
CA ARG A 46 1.00 8.58 6.95
C ARG A 46 -0.22 8.78 7.84
N ASP A 47 -1.28 9.38 7.30
CA ASP A 47 -2.48 9.74 8.06
C ASP A 47 -3.29 8.50 8.47
N TYR A 48 -3.31 7.47 7.63
CA TYR A 48 -3.97 6.20 7.92
C TYR A 48 -3.23 5.41 9.01
N ALA A 49 -1.90 5.29 8.92
CA ALA A 49 -1.07 4.57 9.89
C ALA A 49 -1.19 5.14 11.31
N VAL A 50 -1.21 6.48 11.44
CA VAL A 50 -1.42 7.16 12.72
C VAL A 50 -2.71 6.74 13.40
N ARG A 51 -3.79 6.65 12.64
CA ARG A 51 -5.13 6.31 13.16
C ARG A 51 -5.24 4.84 13.47
N LEU A 52 -4.71 4.00 12.58
CA LEU A 52 -4.67 2.55 12.76
C LEU A 52 -4.01 2.18 14.10
N LEU A 53 -2.98 2.92 14.50
CA LEU A 53 -2.25 2.70 15.74
C LEU A 53 -2.72 3.58 16.92
N GLY A 54 -3.74 4.41 16.73
CA GLY A 54 -4.28 5.29 17.77
C GLY A 54 -3.30 6.36 18.27
N ARG A 55 -2.32 6.79 17.45
CA ARG A 55 -1.25 7.73 17.83
C ARG A 55 -1.46 9.14 17.25
N GLU A 56 -2.67 9.69 17.32
CA GLU A 56 -3.05 10.96 16.64
C GLU A 56 -2.19 12.20 16.97
N ALA A 57 -1.45 12.18 18.07
CA ALA A 57 -0.59 13.28 18.50
C ALA A 57 0.92 13.08 18.19
N CYS A 58 1.33 11.95 17.60
CA CYS A 58 2.74 11.68 17.34
C CYS A 58 3.25 12.27 16.02
N PRO A 59 4.49 12.79 15.96
CA PRO A 59 5.16 13.02 14.69
C PRO A 59 5.32 11.69 13.94
N VAL A 60 5.25 11.73 12.61
CA VAL A 60 5.34 10.53 11.76
C VAL A 60 6.46 10.69 10.76
N GLU A 61 7.35 9.70 10.73
CA GLU A 61 8.38 9.56 9.70
C GLU A 61 7.97 8.42 8.76
N VAL A 62 7.95 8.69 7.46
CA VAL A 62 7.63 7.69 6.45
C VAL A 62 8.86 7.45 5.58
N GLU A 63 9.49 6.29 5.78
CA GLU A 63 10.57 5.79 4.94
C GLU A 63 9.94 5.00 3.80
N ALA A 64 10.20 5.40 2.55
CA ALA A 64 9.44 4.95 1.41
C ALA A 64 10.37 4.33 0.36
N HIS A 65 10.08 3.09 -0.02
CA HIS A 65 10.90 2.29 -0.92
C HIS A 65 10.04 1.76 -2.06
N TYR A 66 10.58 1.85 -3.26
CA TYR A 66 9.94 1.34 -4.47
C TYR A 66 10.83 0.28 -5.11
N TYR A 67 10.25 -0.89 -5.34
CA TYR A 67 10.94 -2.04 -5.87
C TYR A 67 10.56 -2.24 -7.33
N HIS A 68 11.42 -1.78 -8.21
CA HIS A 68 11.21 -1.81 -9.65
C HIS A 68 11.19 -3.25 -10.18
N PRO A 69 10.26 -3.60 -11.08
CA PRO A 69 10.09 -4.99 -11.54
C PRO A 69 11.10 -5.42 -12.61
N TYR A 70 11.95 -4.51 -13.08
CA TYR A 70 12.99 -4.78 -14.07
C TYR A 70 14.38 -4.63 -13.47
N VAL A 71 15.34 -5.34 -14.08
CA VAL A 71 16.77 -5.13 -13.86
C VAL A 71 17.16 -3.77 -14.42
N ARG A 72 18.11 -3.09 -13.76
CA ARG A 72 18.62 -1.80 -14.23
C ARG A 72 19.36 -2.02 -15.56
N SER A 73 18.87 -1.42 -16.64
CA SER A 73 19.54 -1.46 -17.94
C SER A 73 20.65 -0.40 -17.97
N THR A 74 21.80 -0.66 -17.37
CA THR A 74 22.97 0.24 -17.48
C THR A 74 23.73 0.08 -18.80
N ASP A 75 23.56 -1.03 -19.53
CA ASP A 75 24.44 -1.41 -20.66
C ASP A 75 23.75 -1.53 -22.03
N VAL A 76 22.46 -1.21 -22.17
CA VAL A 76 21.81 -1.22 -23.49
C VAL A 76 21.89 0.19 -24.09
N ALA A 77 22.91 0.40 -24.92
CA ALA A 77 23.01 1.57 -25.79
C ALA A 77 21.69 1.78 -26.55
N GLU A 78 21.11 2.97 -26.36
CA GLU A 78 20.15 3.66 -27.22
C GLU A 78 19.16 2.81 -28.04
N LEU A 79 17.92 2.64 -27.56
CA LEU A 79 16.76 2.55 -28.46
C LEU A 79 15.51 3.21 -27.83
N SER A 80 15.37 4.51 -28.07
CA SER A 80 14.10 5.23 -28.32
C SER A 80 12.88 5.01 -27.39
N THR A 81 13.06 4.67 -26.11
CA THR A 81 11.95 4.54 -25.14
C THR A 81 12.22 5.23 -23.78
N GLY A 82 13.35 5.95 -23.66
CA GLY A 82 13.89 6.47 -22.40
C GLY A 82 13.13 7.62 -21.74
N ASP A 83 12.13 8.23 -22.39
CA ASP A 83 11.46 9.40 -21.80
C ASP A 83 10.40 9.03 -20.75
N GLY A 84 9.82 7.82 -20.82
CA GLY A 84 8.72 7.41 -19.93
C GLY A 84 9.17 6.85 -18.57
N MET A 85 10.16 5.95 -18.58
CA MET A 85 10.65 5.27 -17.38
C MET A 85 11.41 6.24 -16.46
N ASP A 86 12.33 7.01 -17.04
CA ASP A 86 13.10 8.03 -16.32
C ASP A 86 12.19 9.10 -15.70
N ARG A 87 11.08 9.47 -16.37
CA ARG A 87 10.08 10.39 -15.81
C ARG A 87 9.34 9.80 -14.62
N PHE A 88 8.97 8.53 -14.68
CA PHE A 88 8.25 7.85 -13.59
C PHE A 88 9.14 7.69 -12.36
N GLU A 89 10.38 7.25 -12.55
CA GLU A 89 11.37 7.15 -11.47
C GLU A 89 11.67 8.52 -10.86
N LYS A 90 11.83 9.55 -11.70
CA LYS A 90 12.00 10.93 -11.23
C LYS A 90 10.81 11.38 -10.39
N GLN A 91 9.57 11.02 -10.73
CA GLN A 91 8.39 11.32 -9.92
C GLN A 91 8.44 10.62 -8.55
N LEU A 92 8.86 9.36 -8.50
CA LEU A 92 9.04 8.61 -7.26
C LEU A 92 10.14 9.24 -6.38
N THR A 93 11.31 9.52 -6.95
CA THR A 93 12.41 10.18 -6.22
C THR A 93 12.02 11.57 -5.73
N LEU A 94 11.30 12.37 -6.54
CA LEU A 94 10.77 13.66 -6.12
C LEU A 94 9.66 13.56 -5.06
N ALA A 95 9.02 12.40 -4.91
CA ALA A 95 8.10 12.09 -3.81
C ALA A 95 8.82 11.51 -2.58
N GLY A 96 10.15 11.34 -2.66
CA GLY A 96 11.00 10.82 -1.60
C GLY A 96 10.90 9.31 -1.45
N PHE A 97 10.78 8.57 -2.56
CA PHE A 97 10.95 7.12 -2.61
C PHE A 97 12.38 6.79 -3.02
N GLU A 98 12.99 5.85 -2.31
CA GLU A 98 14.21 5.16 -2.74
C GLU A 98 13.85 4.08 -3.77
N VAL A 99 14.63 3.95 -4.85
CA VAL A 99 14.35 3.04 -5.96
C VAL A 99 15.32 1.87 -5.93
N HIS A 100 14.77 0.66 -5.86
CA HIS A 100 15.49 -0.62 -5.82
C HIS A 100 15.19 -1.41 -7.10
N TYR A 101 16.20 -1.69 -7.92
CA TYR A 101 16.02 -2.46 -9.15
C TYR A 101 16.04 -3.96 -8.88
N ASN A 102 15.38 -4.73 -9.74
CA ASN A 102 15.43 -6.18 -9.67
C ASN A 102 16.84 -6.67 -10.02
N THR A 103 17.26 -7.80 -9.45
CA THR A 103 18.57 -8.42 -9.66
C THR A 103 18.49 -9.73 -10.43
N SER A 104 17.33 -10.08 -11.00
CA SER A 104 17.11 -11.39 -11.61
C SER A 104 18.08 -11.73 -12.74
N ASP A 105 18.55 -12.98 -12.77
CA ASP A 105 19.40 -13.54 -13.83
C ASP A 105 18.73 -13.55 -15.22
N HIS A 106 17.43 -13.25 -15.27
CA HIS A 106 16.65 -13.10 -16.49
C HIS A 106 16.32 -11.63 -16.74
N ALA A 107 17.34 -10.85 -17.13
CA ALA A 107 17.28 -9.40 -17.32
C ALA A 107 16.07 -8.88 -18.12
N ASN A 108 15.47 -9.72 -18.97
CA ASN A 108 14.33 -9.35 -19.83
C ASN A 108 12.94 -9.72 -19.28
N LYS A 109 12.81 -10.41 -18.13
CA LYS A 109 11.50 -10.81 -17.61
C LYS A 109 11.02 -9.85 -16.51
N MET A 110 9.94 -9.13 -16.81
CA MET A 110 9.21 -8.36 -15.80
C MET A 110 8.68 -9.31 -14.73
N GLY A 111 9.02 -9.04 -13.49
CA GLY A 111 8.54 -9.82 -12.37
C GLY A 111 8.63 -9.02 -11.09
N PRO A 112 7.96 -9.48 -10.04
CA PRO A 112 8.08 -8.82 -8.76
C PRO A 112 9.49 -8.93 -8.20
N ASN A 113 9.92 -7.89 -7.51
CA ASN A 113 11.26 -7.82 -6.94
C ASN A 113 11.20 -8.35 -5.51
N MET A 114 11.93 -9.45 -5.26
CA MET A 114 11.93 -10.17 -3.99
C MET A 114 12.86 -9.55 -2.94
N GLN A 115 13.77 -8.66 -3.33
CA GLN A 115 14.56 -7.85 -2.39
C GLN A 115 13.65 -7.10 -1.41
N LEU A 116 12.43 -6.74 -1.85
CA LEU A 116 11.40 -6.16 -1.01
C LEU A 116 11.19 -6.92 0.30
N VAL A 117 11.12 -8.25 0.26
CA VAL A 117 10.84 -9.08 1.44
C VAL A 117 12.02 -9.03 2.42
N GLU A 118 13.23 -9.07 1.88
CA GLU A 118 14.46 -9.06 2.67
C GLU A 118 14.63 -7.71 3.38
N ASP A 119 14.52 -6.62 2.64
CA ASP A 119 14.62 -5.26 3.19
C ASP A 119 13.51 -5.00 4.22
N ALA A 120 12.25 -5.28 3.87
CA ALA A 120 11.11 -5.12 4.78
C ALA A 120 11.33 -5.82 6.12
N TYR A 121 11.84 -7.06 6.08
CA TYR A 121 12.15 -7.81 7.28
C TYR A 121 13.34 -7.22 8.06
N LEU A 122 14.41 -6.78 7.38
CA LEU A 122 15.54 -6.12 8.03
C LEU A 122 15.13 -4.82 8.73
N TYR A 123 14.26 -4.02 8.11
CA TYR A 123 13.71 -2.81 8.74
C TYR A 123 12.93 -3.12 10.01
N ALA A 124 12.13 -4.18 10.01
CA ALA A 124 11.41 -4.65 11.19
C ALA A 124 12.36 -5.19 12.27
N TYR A 125 13.30 -6.06 11.89
CA TYR A 125 14.26 -6.71 12.79
C TYR A 125 15.18 -5.71 13.50
N TYR A 126 15.67 -4.68 12.79
CA TYR A 126 16.47 -3.62 13.39
C TYR A 126 15.63 -2.56 14.13
N HIS A 127 14.32 -2.80 14.32
CA HIS A 127 13.37 -1.87 14.95
C HIS A 127 13.42 -0.45 14.35
N LYS A 128 13.63 -0.37 13.03
CA LYS A 128 13.62 0.91 12.30
C LYS A 128 12.21 1.41 12.03
N ILE A 129 11.20 0.53 12.10
CA ILE A 129 9.81 0.86 11.84
C ILE A 129 8.89 0.32 12.94
N ASP A 130 7.83 1.07 13.25
CA ASP A 130 6.75 0.64 14.14
C ASP A 130 5.63 -0.07 13.37
N VAL A 131 5.47 0.22 12.07
CA VAL A 131 4.46 -0.38 11.20
C VAL A 131 4.99 -0.47 9.78
N LEU A 132 4.70 -1.58 9.12
CA LEU A 132 4.99 -1.78 7.72
C LEU A 132 3.72 -1.61 6.89
N VAL A 133 3.81 -0.82 5.82
CA VAL A 133 2.77 -0.66 4.82
C VAL A 133 3.29 -1.25 3.52
N LEU A 134 2.62 -2.29 3.02
CA LEU A 134 2.92 -2.92 1.74
C LEU A 134 1.85 -2.53 0.74
N LEU A 135 2.27 -1.98 -0.40
CA LEU A 135 1.42 -1.90 -1.58
C LEU A 135 1.75 -3.06 -2.50
N SER A 136 0.87 -4.05 -2.58
CA SER A 136 1.00 -5.17 -3.52
C SER A 136 -0.31 -5.94 -3.65
N THR A 137 -0.45 -6.66 -4.76
CA THR A 137 -1.48 -7.68 -4.96
C THR A 137 -0.90 -9.09 -5.09
N GLN A 138 0.41 -9.28 -4.94
CA GLN A 138 1.10 -10.50 -5.33
C GLN A 138 1.29 -11.49 -4.18
N GLY A 139 0.83 -12.73 -4.36
CA GLY A 139 0.88 -13.78 -3.33
C GLY A 139 2.28 -14.25 -2.93
N GLN A 140 3.32 -14.00 -3.73
CA GLN A 140 4.71 -14.34 -3.37
C GLN A 140 5.21 -13.62 -2.09
N TYR A 141 4.55 -12.53 -1.70
CA TYR A 141 4.88 -11.77 -0.49
C TYR A 141 4.16 -12.33 0.76
N SER A 142 3.36 -13.41 0.62
CA SER A 142 2.59 -14.04 1.71
C SER A 142 3.43 -14.54 2.88
N THR A 143 4.75 -14.71 2.71
CA THR A 143 5.66 -15.08 3.81
C THR A 143 6.03 -13.90 4.72
N LEU A 144 5.85 -12.66 4.25
CA LEU A 144 6.23 -11.45 4.97
C LEU A 144 5.38 -11.19 6.23
N PRO A 145 4.04 -11.29 6.21
CA PRO A 145 3.23 -11.03 7.40
C PRO A 145 3.62 -11.87 8.62
N GLU A 146 3.89 -13.17 8.44
CA GLU A 146 4.29 -14.04 9.55
C GLU A 146 5.66 -13.66 10.13
N ARG A 147 6.61 -13.24 9.28
CA ARG A 147 7.91 -12.76 9.72
C ARG A 147 7.78 -11.47 10.53
N LEU A 148 6.99 -10.52 10.05
CA LEU A 148 6.74 -9.26 10.76
C LEU A 148 6.02 -9.46 12.09
N LYS A 149 5.07 -10.42 12.14
CA LYS A 149 4.37 -10.79 13.37
C LYS A 149 5.32 -11.29 14.46
N ARG A 150 6.40 -12.00 14.10
CA ARG A 150 7.42 -12.46 15.07
C ARG A 150 8.21 -11.31 15.68
N GLU A 151 8.45 -10.26 14.88
CA GLU A 151 9.12 -9.03 15.32
C GLU A 151 8.16 -8.03 16.00
N GLY A 152 6.88 -8.37 16.13
CA GLY A 152 5.86 -7.50 16.73
C GLY A 152 5.50 -6.27 15.89
N VAL A 153 5.85 -6.27 14.59
CA VAL A 153 5.55 -5.16 13.67
C VAL A 153 4.24 -5.47 12.93
N PRO A 154 3.15 -4.71 13.16
CA PRO A 154 1.93 -4.88 12.38
C PRO A 154 2.16 -4.50 10.91
N MET A 155 1.43 -5.17 10.03
CA MET A 155 1.46 -4.93 8.60
C MET A 155 0.12 -4.36 8.11
N LEU A 156 0.18 -3.42 7.18
CA LEU A 156 -0.98 -2.89 6.46
C LEU A 156 -0.79 -3.19 4.98
N LEU A 157 -1.69 -3.98 4.41
CA LEU A 157 -1.72 -4.27 2.98
C LEU A 157 -2.64 -3.31 2.24
N LEU A 158 -2.08 -2.61 1.25
CA LEU A 158 -2.81 -1.83 0.26
C LEU A 158 -2.92 -2.66 -1.03
N GLY A 159 -4.12 -3.13 -1.33
CA GLY A 159 -4.39 -3.98 -2.48
C GLY A 159 -5.39 -3.35 -3.44
N TRP A 160 -5.52 -3.99 -4.61
CA TRP A 160 -6.48 -3.62 -5.63
C TRP A 160 -7.24 -4.84 -6.14
N ASN A 161 -8.53 -4.68 -6.38
CA ASN A 161 -9.33 -5.55 -7.22
C ASN A 161 -10.03 -4.73 -8.29
N PHE A 162 -9.84 -5.10 -9.55
CA PHE A 162 -10.52 -4.44 -10.66
C PHE A 162 -10.70 -5.38 -11.85
N MET A 163 -11.68 -5.03 -12.68
CA MET A 163 -11.99 -5.73 -13.91
C MET A 163 -12.15 -4.71 -15.03
N TYR A 164 -11.62 -5.02 -16.21
CA TYR A 164 -11.76 -4.18 -17.40
C TYR A 164 -11.68 -5.00 -18.68
N GLU A 165 -12.26 -4.46 -19.75
CA GLU A 165 -12.18 -5.04 -21.08
C GLU A 165 -10.91 -4.58 -21.79
N LYS A 166 -10.17 -5.53 -22.38
CA LYS A 166 -9.01 -5.27 -23.23
C LYS A 166 -9.02 -6.25 -24.39
N ASP A 167 -9.05 -5.74 -25.61
CA ASP A 167 -8.98 -6.54 -26.84
C ASP A 167 -10.01 -7.70 -26.86
N ASN A 168 -11.27 -7.38 -26.50
CA ASN A 168 -12.40 -8.32 -26.34
C ASN A 168 -12.17 -9.42 -25.28
N THR A 169 -11.23 -9.21 -24.35
CA THR A 169 -10.99 -10.10 -23.22
C THR A 169 -11.21 -9.34 -21.91
N THR A 170 -12.03 -9.92 -21.03
CA THR A 170 -12.19 -9.43 -19.66
C THR A 170 -10.92 -9.74 -18.85
N VAL A 171 -10.19 -8.71 -18.48
CA VAL A 171 -9.04 -8.83 -17.58
C VAL A 171 -9.53 -8.64 -16.15
N CYS A 172 -9.25 -9.63 -15.30
CA CYS A 172 -9.55 -9.60 -13.86
C CYS A 172 -8.22 -9.53 -13.08
N TRP A 173 -8.10 -8.52 -12.23
CA TRP A 173 -6.96 -8.36 -11.33
C TRP A 173 -7.46 -8.38 -9.89
N LYS A 174 -6.83 -9.18 -9.05
CA LYS A 174 -7.22 -9.33 -7.64
C LYS A 174 -5.99 -9.37 -6.75
N THR A 175 -6.16 -8.88 -5.54
CA THR A 175 -5.21 -9.10 -4.45
C THR A 175 -5.24 -10.56 -4.05
N ASP A 176 -4.07 -11.18 -3.94
CA ASP A 176 -3.93 -12.55 -3.47
C ASP A 176 -4.61 -12.74 -2.10
N SER A 177 -5.43 -13.79 -1.98
CA SER A 177 -6.25 -14.04 -0.79
C SER A 177 -5.39 -14.41 0.42
N CYS A 178 -4.34 -15.20 0.22
CA CYS A 178 -3.44 -15.63 1.29
C CYS A 178 -2.68 -14.43 1.87
N LEU A 179 -2.09 -13.60 1.01
CA LEU A 179 -1.44 -12.36 1.45
C LEU A 179 -2.42 -11.47 2.21
N ARG A 180 -3.64 -11.29 1.70
CA ARG A 180 -4.68 -10.47 2.34
C ARG A 180 -5.05 -10.97 3.73
N GLU A 181 -5.31 -12.27 3.87
CA GLU A 181 -5.74 -12.89 5.13
C GLU A 181 -4.64 -12.84 6.20
N LEU A 182 -3.37 -12.98 5.80
CA LEU A 182 -2.25 -12.99 6.73
C LEU A 182 -1.78 -11.59 7.16
N SER A 183 -2.06 -10.54 6.38
CA SER A 183 -1.49 -9.19 6.56
C SER A 183 -1.95 -8.45 7.83
N GLY A 184 -2.96 -8.93 8.56
CA GLY A 184 -3.47 -8.29 9.79
C GLY A 184 -4.36 -7.07 9.54
N TYR A 185 -3.99 -6.19 8.61
CA TYR A 185 -4.85 -5.11 8.10
C TYR A 185 -4.83 -5.06 6.57
N TYR A 186 -5.98 -4.80 5.97
CA TYR A 186 -6.16 -4.70 4.52
C TYR A 186 -7.00 -3.49 4.14
N VAL A 187 -6.59 -2.80 3.08
CA VAL A 187 -7.36 -1.73 2.44
C VAL A 187 -7.49 -2.00 0.95
N ALA A 188 -8.73 -2.05 0.48
CA ALA A 188 -9.10 -2.05 -0.92
C ALA A 188 -8.97 -0.62 -1.48
N MET A 189 -7.88 -0.37 -2.21
CA MET A 189 -7.55 0.98 -2.65
C MET A 189 -8.40 1.44 -3.86
N GLU A 190 -9.05 0.52 -4.55
CA GLU A 190 -10.11 0.81 -5.52
C GLU A 190 -11.25 1.61 -4.89
N ASP A 191 -11.70 1.22 -3.69
CA ASP A 191 -12.77 1.90 -2.97
C ASP A 191 -12.32 3.27 -2.47
N VAL A 192 -11.06 3.37 -2.02
CA VAL A 192 -10.46 4.65 -1.62
C VAL A 192 -10.41 5.61 -2.80
N ALA A 193 -9.97 5.13 -3.97
CA ALA A 193 -9.90 5.95 -5.18
C ALA A 193 -11.29 6.45 -5.63
N GLU A 194 -12.32 5.61 -5.52
CA GLU A 194 -13.69 5.98 -5.90
C GLU A 194 -14.32 7.00 -4.93
N LYS A 195 -13.95 6.94 -3.66
CA LYS A 195 -14.41 7.87 -2.63
C LYS A 195 -13.76 9.26 -2.72
N TYR A 196 -12.58 9.33 -3.32
CA TYR A 196 -11.82 10.57 -3.54
C TYR A 196 -11.49 10.76 -5.01
N PRO A 197 -12.49 11.06 -5.85
CA PRO A 197 -12.27 11.30 -7.26
C PRO A 197 -11.31 12.47 -7.48
N PRO A 198 -10.50 12.45 -8.56
CA PRO A 198 -9.69 13.59 -8.93
C PRO A 198 -10.54 14.85 -9.05
N ARG A 199 -10.10 15.95 -8.44
CA ARG A 199 -10.79 17.24 -8.56
C ARG A 199 -10.72 17.76 -10.00
N HIS A 200 -11.76 18.44 -10.47
CA HIS A 200 -11.76 19.07 -11.79
C HIS A 200 -10.66 20.14 -11.88
N GLY A 201 -9.66 19.91 -12.72
CA GLY A 201 -8.48 20.76 -12.92
C GLY A 201 -7.41 20.07 -13.77
N VAL A 202 -6.42 20.83 -14.27
CA VAL A 202 -5.48 20.49 -15.36
C VAL A 202 -4.70 19.17 -15.18
N ALA A 203 -4.63 18.61 -13.97
CA ALA A 203 -4.09 17.27 -13.72
C ALA A 203 -5.08 16.41 -12.91
N ARG A 204 -5.60 15.34 -13.53
CA ARG A 204 -6.44 14.34 -12.87
C ARG A 204 -5.56 13.36 -12.08
N ASN A 205 -5.19 13.75 -10.88
CA ASN A 205 -4.39 12.91 -9.97
C ASN A 205 -5.28 12.23 -8.93
N LEU A 206 -5.06 10.94 -8.70
CA LEU A 206 -5.69 10.14 -7.65
C LEU A 206 -5.01 10.35 -6.31
N PHE A 207 -5.77 10.07 -5.24
CA PHE A 207 -5.33 10.20 -3.85
C PHE A 207 -4.99 11.63 -3.42
N MET A 208 -5.24 12.64 -4.26
CA MET A 208 -5.21 14.05 -3.86
C MET A 208 -6.28 14.30 -2.79
N LEU A 209 -5.84 14.38 -1.54
CA LEU A 209 -6.71 14.77 -0.45
C LEU A 209 -7.18 16.22 -0.65
N PRO A 210 -8.39 16.59 -0.21
CA PRO A 210 -8.73 17.98 0.05
C PRO A 210 -7.63 18.63 0.89
N TYR A 211 -6.78 19.46 0.27
CA TYR A 211 -5.81 20.25 1.00
C TYR A 211 -6.57 21.28 1.84
N SER A 212 -6.87 20.94 3.10
CA SER A 212 -7.26 21.93 4.10
C SER A 212 -5.98 22.42 4.78
N ALA A 213 -5.47 23.56 4.32
CA ALA A 213 -4.25 24.22 4.79
C ALA A 213 -4.29 24.73 6.24
N ARG A 214 -5.23 24.26 7.08
CA ARG A 214 -5.39 24.74 8.46
C ARG A 214 -5.61 23.59 9.42
N PRO A 215 -4.88 23.54 10.55
CA PRO A 215 -5.25 22.70 11.68
C PRO A 215 -6.47 23.35 12.36
N SER A 216 -7.68 23.12 11.86
CA SER A 216 -8.90 23.47 12.59
C SER A 216 -9.36 22.29 13.43
N HIS A 217 -9.59 22.53 14.72
CA HIS A 217 -10.04 21.54 15.71
C HIS A 217 -11.36 20.82 15.36
N SER A 218 -12.12 21.32 14.38
CA SER A 218 -13.27 20.65 13.75
C SER A 218 -12.91 20.21 12.33
N SER A 219 -12.01 19.25 12.21
CA SER A 219 -11.69 18.69 10.90
C SER A 219 -12.89 17.87 10.38
N PRO A 220 -13.43 18.17 9.17
CA PRO A 220 -14.41 17.31 8.51
C PRO A 220 -13.92 15.85 8.41
N TRP A 221 -12.59 15.64 8.47
CA TRP A 221 -11.94 14.35 8.58
C TRP A 221 -12.32 13.56 9.84
N ARG A 222 -12.45 14.19 11.01
CA ARG A 222 -12.83 13.49 12.26
C ARG A 222 -14.23 12.90 12.15
N THR A 223 -15.17 13.67 11.61
CA THR A 223 -16.55 13.20 11.37
C THR A 223 -16.59 12.10 10.31
N TYR A 224 -15.75 12.20 9.28
CA TYR A 224 -15.68 11.24 8.18
C TYR A 224 -15.11 9.88 8.59
N LEU A 225 -14.05 9.84 9.39
CA LEU A 225 -13.40 8.58 9.79
C LEU A 225 -14.16 7.91 10.91
N LYS A 226 -14.74 8.69 11.82
CA LYS A 226 -15.66 8.17 12.82
C LYS A 226 -16.78 7.40 12.13
N LYS A 227 -17.42 7.98 11.10
CA LYS A 227 -18.42 7.27 10.28
C LYS A 227 -17.89 6.01 9.57
N LEU A 228 -16.61 5.97 9.19
CA LEU A 228 -16.01 4.83 8.48
C LEU A 228 -15.68 3.69 9.45
N VAL A 229 -15.13 4.02 10.62
CA VAL A 229 -14.87 3.07 11.72
C VAL A 229 -16.19 2.54 12.28
N ASP A 230 -17.17 3.42 12.52
CA ASP A 230 -18.51 3.03 12.98
C ASP A 230 -19.19 2.11 11.94
N SER A 231 -19.00 2.33 10.64
CA SER A 231 -19.54 1.44 9.59
C SER A 231 -18.85 0.08 9.49
N ILE A 232 -17.61 -0.03 9.95
CA ILE A 232 -16.86 -1.30 10.01
C ILE A 232 -17.32 -2.09 11.25
N ASP A 233 -17.53 -1.43 12.39
CA ASP A 233 -18.07 -2.08 13.59
C ASP A 233 -19.53 -2.53 13.42
N ASP A 234 -20.37 -1.75 12.72
CA ASP A 234 -21.76 -2.16 12.42
C ASP A 234 -21.82 -3.42 11.54
N SER A 235 -20.84 -3.63 10.65
CA SER A 235 -20.75 -4.85 9.83
C SER A 235 -20.41 -6.12 10.62
N HIS A 236 -19.97 -5.97 11.88
CA HIS A 236 -19.78 -7.07 12.84
C HIS A 236 -20.99 -7.33 13.77
N SER A 237 -21.99 -6.43 13.81
CA SER A 237 -23.20 -6.62 14.62
C SER A 237 -24.33 -7.42 13.95
N GLY A 238 -24.15 -7.80 12.68
CA GLY A 238 -25.16 -8.50 11.87
C GLY A 238 -25.02 -10.02 11.75
N PHE A 239 -23.99 -10.64 12.35
CA PHE A 239 -23.90 -12.09 12.42
C PHE A 239 -24.38 -12.58 13.79
N GLU A 240 -25.55 -13.22 13.78
CA GLU A 240 -26.07 -14.00 14.89
C GLU A 240 -24.97 -14.88 15.51
N LYS A 241 -25.02 -15.00 16.84
CA LYS A 241 -24.21 -15.90 17.64
C LYS A 241 -24.30 -17.34 17.12
N ALA A 242 -23.43 -17.70 16.19
CA ALA A 242 -23.07 -19.09 15.97
C ALA A 242 -22.10 -19.49 17.08
N SER A 243 -22.57 -20.36 17.97
CA SER A 243 -21.79 -21.11 18.95
C SER A 243 -20.50 -21.65 18.30
N TYR A 244 -19.34 -21.11 18.70
CA TYR A 244 -18.05 -21.72 18.40
C TYR A 244 -17.90 -22.98 19.27
N GLU A 245 -18.29 -24.14 18.74
CA GLU A 245 -17.74 -25.40 19.21
C GLU A 245 -16.26 -25.47 18.82
N LYS A 246 -15.41 -25.68 19.83
CA LYS A 246 -13.97 -25.85 19.63
C LYS A 246 -13.73 -27.10 18.77
N SER A 247 -12.98 -26.94 17.68
CA SER A 247 -12.53 -28.05 16.85
C SER A 247 -11.68 -29.05 17.67
N PRO A 248 -11.88 -30.38 17.57
CA PRO A 248 -11.27 -31.36 18.49
C PRO A 248 -9.76 -31.59 18.32
N ALA A 249 -9.07 -30.81 17.50
CA ALA A 249 -7.68 -31.09 17.11
C ALA A 249 -6.60 -30.55 18.07
N LEU A 250 -6.96 -29.92 19.20
CA LEU A 250 -6.01 -29.37 20.19
C LEU A 250 -6.04 -30.06 21.57
N ALA A 251 -6.66 -31.23 21.70
CA ALA A 251 -6.75 -31.97 22.97
C ALA A 251 -5.72 -33.11 23.14
N ARG A 252 -4.65 -33.16 22.34
CA ARG A 252 -3.58 -34.15 22.49
C ARG A 252 -2.21 -33.52 22.38
N LEU A 253 -1.84 -32.79 23.42
CA LEU A 253 -0.46 -32.51 23.86
C LEU A 253 -0.58 -31.86 25.24
N GLY A 254 -0.85 -32.71 26.22
CA GLY A 254 -0.83 -32.45 27.66
C GLY A 254 -0.40 -33.74 28.33
#